data_AF-A0A354ZHZ9-F1
#
_entry.id   AF-A0A354ZHZ9-F1
#
_cell.length_a   1.000
_cell.length_b   1.000
_cell.length_c   1.000
_cell.angle_alpha   90.00
_cell.angle_beta   90.00
_cell.angle_gamma   90.00
#
_symmetry.space_group_name_H-M   'P 1'
#
loop_
_entity.id
_entity.type
_entity.pdbx_description
1 polymer ?
#
loop_
_entity_poly.entity_id
_entity_poly.type
_entity_poly.pdbx_seq_one_letter_code
_entity_poly.pdbx_strand_id
1 'polypeptide(L)'
;HIATLGSMESIRPDTGKQEETGAVLSLEALVEPGRGYVSAEKNKRPDQPIGVIPMDSIFTPVERVNYKVENARVGGVTDYDRLVLEVWTFGTMRPKEAVSSAAGMMTDLLRLFINLSQEEEAPEAEAQPVQDKHERVMEMTIEEL
;
A
#
# COMPACT_ATOMS: atom_id res chain seq x y z
N HIS A 1 -0.05 4.23 -20.51
CA HIS A 1 -1.22 4.38 -21.40
C HIS A 1 -1.30 5.86 -21.75
N ILE A 2 -1.26 6.24 -23.03
CA ILE A 2 -1.44 7.65 -23.43
C ILE A 2 -2.96 7.90 -23.40
N ALA A 3 -3.40 8.81 -22.53
CA ALA A 3 -4.79 9.24 -22.48
C ALA A 3 -4.95 10.48 -23.37
N THR A 4 -5.43 10.26 -24.58
CA THR A 4 -5.79 11.28 -25.58
C THR A 4 -7.32 11.44 -25.54
N LEU A 5 -8.02 12.55 -25.76
CA LEU A 5 -7.79 13.97 -26.07
C LEU A 5 -9.03 14.67 -25.51
N GLY A 6 -8.88 15.72 -24.70
CA GLY A 6 -10.01 16.60 -24.39
C GLY A 6 -9.98 17.79 -25.34
N SER A 7 -10.89 17.85 -26.32
CA SER A 7 -11.15 19.10 -27.05
C SER A 7 -12.12 19.94 -26.24
N MET A 8 -11.61 20.98 -25.58
CA MET A 8 -12.47 21.94 -24.87
C MET A 8 -12.60 23.19 -25.73
N GLU A 9 -13.79 23.39 -26.30
CA GLU A 9 -14.16 24.65 -26.93
C GLU A 9 -14.53 25.66 -25.83
N SER A 10 -13.71 26.70 -25.68
CA SER A 10 -13.94 27.74 -24.69
C SER A 10 -14.96 28.74 -25.23
N ILE A 11 -16.21 28.65 -24.76
CA ILE A 11 -17.18 29.74 -24.91
C ILE A 11 -16.99 30.66 -23.70
N ARG A 12 -16.34 31.80 -23.87
CA ARG A 12 -16.26 32.83 -22.81
C ARG A 12 -17.64 33.45 -22.58
N PRO A 13 -18.22 33.40 -21.37
CA PRO A 13 -19.31 34.28 -21.01
C PRO A 13 -18.73 35.60 -20.50
N ASP A 14 -19.22 36.70 -21.05
CA ASP A 14 -19.06 38.08 -20.56
C ASP A 14 -17.72 38.80 -20.80
N THR A 15 -17.50 39.26 -22.04
CA THR A 15 -16.89 40.58 -22.23
C THR A 15 -17.47 41.20 -23.49
N GLY A 16 -18.21 42.30 -23.34
CA GLY A 16 -18.93 43.01 -24.41
C GLY A 16 -18.03 43.70 -25.46
N LYS A 17 -17.06 43.00 -26.04
CA LYS A 17 -16.28 43.44 -27.20
C LYS A 17 -16.44 42.43 -28.32
N GLN A 18 -16.79 42.95 -29.50
CA GLN A 18 -17.04 42.16 -30.71
C GLN A 18 -15.82 41.32 -31.11
N GLU A 19 -16.17 40.17 -31.68
CA GLU A 19 -15.41 38.99 -32.11
C GLU A 19 -14.01 39.24 -32.67
N GLU A 20 -13.05 38.41 -32.22
CA GLU A 20 -12.17 37.69 -33.13
C GLU A 20 -11.71 36.35 -32.52
N THR A 21 -12.04 35.28 -33.26
CA THR A 21 -11.42 33.94 -33.28
C THR A 21 -11.83 32.94 -32.18
N GLY A 22 -12.61 31.93 -32.59
CA GLY A 22 -12.77 30.68 -31.87
C GLY A 22 -11.40 30.02 -31.64
N ALA A 23 -10.96 29.98 -30.39
CA ALA A 23 -9.68 29.39 -30.01
C ALA A 23 -9.88 27.89 -29.72
N VAL A 24 -9.21 27.04 -30.50
CA VAL A 24 -9.19 25.58 -30.29
C VAL A 24 -8.06 25.24 -29.32
N LEU A 25 -8.40 24.72 -28.13
CA LEU A 25 -7.44 24.18 -27.18
C LEU A 25 -7.31 22.67 -27.38
N SER A 26 -6.11 22.21 -27.74
CA SER A 26 -5.77 20.79 -27.82
C SER A 26 -4.75 20.44 -26.75
N LEU A 27 -5.07 19.48 -25.90
CA LEU A 27 -4.21 19.02 -24.80
C LEU A 27 -4.01 17.51 -24.88
N GLU A 28 -2.75 17.09 -24.75
CA GLU A 28 -2.35 15.70 -24.62
C GLU A 28 -1.70 15.50 -23.25
N ALA A 29 -2.12 14.46 -22.53
CA ALA A 29 -1.62 14.15 -21.19
C ALA A 29 -1.08 12.73 -21.13
N LEU A 30 0.10 12.57 -20.52
CA LEU A 30 0.66 11.27 -20.20
C LEU A 30 0.13 10.80 -18.84
N VAL A 31 -0.48 9.61 -18.80
CA VAL A 31 -0.97 9.01 -17.55
C VAL A 31 -0.23 7.71 -17.28
N GLU A 32 0.39 7.65 -16.10
CA GLU A 32 1.19 6.51 -15.66
C GLU A 32 0.71 6.02 -14.28
N PRO A 33 0.75 4.71 -14.00
CA PRO A 33 0.50 4.23 -12.66
C PRO A 33 1.69 4.56 -11.76
N GLY A 34 1.41 5.03 -10.54
CA GLY A 34 2.42 5.37 -9.56
C GLY A 34 1.92 5.16 -8.13
N ARG A 35 2.75 5.50 -7.16
CA ARG A 35 2.39 5.49 -5.73
C ARG A 35 2.87 6.77 -5.09
N GLY A 36 2.03 7.33 -4.20
CA GLY A 36 2.38 8.53 -3.44
C GLY A 36 2.41 9.79 -4.31
N TYR A 37 3.45 10.59 -4.15
CA TYR A 37 3.61 11.88 -4.80
C TYR A 37 4.94 11.94 -5.57
N VAL A 38 4.90 12.45 -6.80
CA VAL A 38 6.08 12.71 -7.61
C VAL A 38 6.03 14.16 -8.06
N SER A 39 7.09 14.92 -7.78
CA SER A 39 7.16 16.33 -8.18
C SER A 39 7.41 16.48 -9.68
N ALA A 40 7.03 17.64 -10.22
CA ALA A 40 7.27 18.02 -11.61
C ALA A 40 8.75 17.91 -11.99
N GLU A 41 9.67 18.26 -11.09
CA GLU A 41 11.12 18.11 -11.33
C GLU A 41 11.53 16.65 -11.55
N LYS A 42 10.94 15.71 -10.82
CA LYS A 42 11.21 14.27 -10.99
C LYS A 42 10.53 13.68 -12.22
N ASN A 43 9.45 14.32 -12.69
CA ASN A 43 8.75 13.94 -13.92
C ASN A 43 9.46 14.46 -15.19
N LYS A 44 10.45 15.35 -15.07
CA LYS A 44 11.25 15.79 -16.22
C LYS A 44 12.08 14.62 -16.76
N ARG A 45 11.95 14.39 -18.06
CA ARG A 45 12.76 13.39 -18.76
C ARG A 45 13.79 14.06 -19.67
N PRO A 46 15.03 13.53 -19.74
CA PRO A 46 16.07 14.11 -20.57
C PRO A 46 15.76 14.01 -22.08
N ASP A 47 14.92 13.06 -22.47
CA ASP A 47 14.45 12.81 -23.83
C ASP A 47 13.10 13.49 -24.17
N GLN A 48 12.60 14.39 -23.32
CA GLN A 48 11.28 15.00 -23.57
C GLN A 48 11.31 16.00 -24.75
N PRO A 49 10.31 15.99 -25.64
CA PRO A 49 10.16 17.00 -26.68
C PRO A 49 10.00 18.42 -26.11
N ILE A 50 10.39 19.41 -26.91
CA ILE A 50 10.12 20.82 -26.59
C ILE A 50 8.60 21.04 -26.59
N GLY A 51 8.10 21.72 -25.57
CA GLY A 51 6.68 22.01 -25.39
C GLY A 51 5.95 21.11 -24.39
N VAL A 52 6.63 20.11 -23.81
CA VAL A 52 6.09 19.33 -22.68
C VAL A 52 6.24 20.12 -21.39
N ILE A 53 5.13 20.29 -20.66
CA ILE A 53 5.10 20.93 -19.34
C ILE A 53 5.04 19.81 -18.29
N PRO A 54 6.10 19.59 -17.50
CA PRO A 54 6.06 18.64 -16.41
C PRO A 54 5.15 19.17 -15.30
N MET A 55 4.29 18.30 -14.77
CA MET A 55 3.36 18.59 -13.69
C MET A 55 3.63 17.66 -12.51
N ASP A 56 3.19 18.03 -11.31
CA ASP A 56 3.24 17.12 -10.16
C ASP A 56 2.22 15.98 -10.34
N SER A 57 2.61 14.77 -9.97
CA SER A 57 1.76 13.58 -10.02
C SER A 57 1.34 13.15 -8.62
N ILE A 58 0.04 13.15 -8.38
CA ILE A 58 -0.58 12.67 -7.13
C ILE A 58 -1.26 11.33 -7.42
N PHE A 59 -0.70 10.25 -6.86
CA PHE A 59 -1.18 8.88 -7.05
C PHE A 59 -1.94 8.35 -5.83
N THR A 60 -2.62 9.23 -5.07
CA THR A 60 -3.49 8.81 -3.95
C THR A 60 -4.94 8.72 -4.41
N PRO A 61 -5.57 7.53 -4.37
CA PRO A 61 -6.99 7.37 -4.69
C PRO A 61 -7.91 7.77 -3.51
N VAL A 62 -7.34 7.96 -2.31
CA VAL A 62 -8.05 8.32 -1.08
C VAL A 62 -7.80 9.80 -0.77
N GLU A 63 -8.88 10.54 -0.56
CA GLU A 63 -8.86 11.98 -0.26
C GLU A 63 -8.82 12.23 1.25
N ARG A 64 -9.68 11.53 1.99
CA ARG A 64 -9.87 11.73 3.43
C ARG A 64 -10.26 10.43 4.11
N VAL A 65 -9.82 10.29 5.36
CA VAL A 65 -10.25 9.22 6.26
C VAL A 65 -10.52 9.82 7.64
N ASN A 66 -11.67 9.47 8.22
CA ASN A 66 -11.98 9.74 9.62
C ASN A 66 -12.24 8.41 10.34
N TYR A 67 -11.95 8.36 11.63
CA TYR A 67 -12.25 7.20 12.47
C TYR A 67 -12.86 7.63 13.80
N LYS A 68 -13.70 6.76 14.36
CA LYS A 68 -14.29 6.91 15.68
C LYS A 68 -14.36 5.55 16.37
N VAL A 69 -13.99 5.51 17.64
CA VAL A 69 -14.12 4.32 18.49
C VAL A 69 -15.28 4.57 19.47
N GLU A 70 -16.19 3.62 19.56
CA GLU A 70 -17.38 3.66 20.41
C GLU A 70 -17.51 2.34 21.18
N ASN A 71 -18.04 2.37 22.39
CA ASN A 71 -18.31 1.12 23.11
C ASN A 71 -19.47 0.37 22.45
N ALA A 72 -19.26 -0.90 22.13
CA ALA A 72 -20.27 -1.81 21.63
C ALA A 72 -20.75 -2.75 22.73
N ARG A 73 -22.08 -2.82 22.87
CA ARG A 73 -22.74 -3.87 23.65
C ARG A 73 -23.21 -4.97 22.70
N VAL A 74 -22.63 -6.16 22.83
CA VAL A 74 -22.98 -7.31 21.99
C VAL A 74 -23.47 -8.44 22.89
N GLY A 75 -24.73 -8.86 22.71
CA GLY A 75 -25.28 -10.06 23.36
C GLY A 75 -25.24 -10.05 24.90
N GLY A 76 -25.16 -8.89 25.55
CA GLY A 76 -25.12 -8.75 27.01
C GLY A 76 -23.76 -8.38 27.60
N VAL A 77 -22.66 -8.59 26.85
CA VAL A 77 -21.28 -8.22 27.22
C VAL A 77 -20.99 -6.79 26.73
N THR A 78 -20.35 -5.98 27.59
CA THR A 78 -20.12 -4.53 27.37
C THR A 78 -18.69 -4.18 26.95
N ASP A 79 -17.81 -5.16 26.81
CA ASP A 79 -16.36 -4.92 26.76
C ASP A 79 -15.80 -4.91 25.34
N TYR A 80 -16.66 -4.75 24.34
CA TYR A 80 -16.26 -4.66 22.94
C TYR A 80 -16.15 -3.21 22.51
N ASP A 81 -15.12 -2.93 21.70
CA ASP A 81 -15.00 -1.66 20.99
C ASP A 81 -15.52 -1.79 19.55
N ARG A 82 -16.29 -0.80 19.12
CA ARG A 82 -16.75 -0.62 17.74
C ARG A 82 -15.93 0.48 17.07
N LEU A 83 -15.24 0.10 16.01
CA LEU A 83 -14.54 1.04 15.13
C LEU A 83 -15.45 1.44 13.96
N VAL A 84 -15.67 2.74 13.79
CA VAL A 84 -16.37 3.33 12.64
C VAL A 84 -15.33 4.06 11.79
N LEU A 85 -15.22 3.68 10.52
CA LEU A 85 -14.33 4.30 9.53
C LEU A 85 -15.16 4.99 8.45
N GLU A 86 -14.86 6.27 8.20
CA GLU A 86 -15.43 7.04 7.10
C GLU A 86 -14.32 7.35 6.11
N VAL A 87 -14.48 6.91 4.85
CA VAL A 87 -13.43 6.98 3.82
C VAL A 87 -13.99 7.63 2.57
N TRP A 88 -13.30 8.67 2.08
CA TRP A 88 -13.63 9.40 0.85
C TRP A 88 -12.59 9.12 -0.23
N THR A 89 -13.07 8.77 -1.43
CA THR A 89 -12.24 8.36 -2.57
C THR A 89 -12.62 9.11 -3.83
N PHE A 90 -11.66 9.39 -4.71
CA PHE A 90 -11.90 10.07 -6.00
C PHE A 90 -12.52 9.17 -7.09
N GLY A 91 -13.14 8.05 -6.71
CA GLY A 91 -13.83 7.13 -7.63
C GLY A 91 -12.93 6.17 -8.40
N THR A 92 -11.61 6.35 -8.38
CA THR A 92 -10.63 5.43 -8.98
C THR A 92 -10.49 4.09 -8.22
N MET A 93 -10.92 4.06 -6.96
CA MET A 93 -10.92 2.87 -6.10
C MET A 93 -12.13 2.93 -5.16
N ARG A 94 -12.78 1.79 -4.89
CA ARG A 94 -13.89 1.77 -3.91
C ARG A 94 -13.33 1.86 -2.49
N PRO A 95 -14.02 2.55 -1.56
CA PRO A 95 -13.56 2.67 -0.16
C PRO A 95 -13.23 1.33 0.51
N LYS A 96 -14.05 0.30 0.27
CA LYS A 96 -13.82 -1.05 0.81
C LYS A 96 -12.51 -1.69 0.31
N GLU A 97 -12.15 -1.43 -0.94
CA GLU A 97 -10.93 -1.99 -1.56
C GLU A 97 -9.71 -1.26 -1.05
N ALA A 98 -9.81 0.07 -0.86
CA ALA A 98 -8.76 0.86 -0.24
C ALA A 98 -8.42 0.36 1.17
N VAL A 99 -9.44 0.13 2.01
CA VAL A 99 -9.26 -0.41 3.37
C VAL A 99 -8.67 -1.82 3.34
N SER A 100 -9.17 -2.69 2.46
CA SER A 100 -8.62 -4.06 2.33
C SER A 100 -7.16 -4.05 1.89
N SER A 101 -6.79 -3.18 0.95
CA SER A 101 -5.41 -3.05 0.49
C SER A 101 -4.50 -2.51 1.60
N ALA A 102 -4.98 -1.54 2.38
CA ALA A 102 -4.23 -0.99 3.51
C ALA A 102 -4.00 -2.03 4.61
N ALA A 103 -5.01 -2.84 4.93
CA ALA A 103 -4.90 -3.93 5.89
C ALA A 103 -3.87 -5.00 5.46
N GLY A 104 -3.82 -5.31 4.16
CA GLY A 104 -2.80 -6.20 3.60
C GLY A 104 -1.39 -5.65 3.78
N MET A 105 -1.17 -4.39 3.40
CA MET A 105 0.12 -3.70 3.57
C MET A 105 0.55 -3.62 5.05
N MET A 106 -0.38 -3.33 5.95
CA MET A 106 -0.12 -3.31 7.39
C MET A 106 0.30 -4.70 7.90
N THR A 107 -0.38 -5.75 7.44
CA THR A 107 -0.03 -7.13 7.79
C THR A 107 1.38 -7.47 7.33
N ASP A 108 1.74 -7.12 6.10
CA ASP A 108 3.08 -7.35 5.56
C ASP A 108 4.16 -6.59 6.34
N LEU A 109 3.86 -5.37 6.79
CA LEU A 109 4.76 -4.61 7.65
C LEU A 109 4.92 -5.27 9.02
N LEU A 110 3.84 -5.77 9.62
CA LEU A 110 3.87 -6.44 10.93
C LEU A 110 4.61 -7.79 10.88
N ARG A 111 4.60 -8.49 9.75
CA ARG A 111 5.36 -9.74 9.57
C ARG A 111 6.86 -9.57 9.80
N LEU A 112 7.42 -8.39 9.49
CA LEU A 112 8.83 -8.10 9.77
C LEU A 112 9.16 -8.20 11.25
N PHE A 113 8.22 -7.82 12.14
CA PHE A 113 8.41 -7.89 13.59
C PHE A 113 8.25 -9.30 14.15
N ILE A 114 7.40 -10.13 13.54
CA ILE A 114 7.24 -11.54 13.93
C ILE A 114 8.54 -12.31 13.69
N ASN A 115 9.19 -12.06 12.56
CA ASN A 115 10.47 -12.72 12.24
C ASN A 115 11.59 -12.29 13.20
N LEU A 116 11.58 -11.03 13.67
CA LEU A 116 12.53 -10.54 14.66
C LEU A 116 12.37 -11.28 16.01
N SER A 117 11.14 -11.62 16.41
CA SER A 117 10.91 -12.42 17.63
C SER A 117 11.27 -13.90 17.48
N GLN A 118 11.30 -14.44 16.26
CA GLN A 118 11.65 -15.85 16.03
C GLN A 118 13.17 -16.08 15.92
N GLU A 119 13.95 -15.06 15.58
CA GLU A 119 15.41 -15.14 15.59
C GLU A 119 15.99 -15.27 17.02
N GLU A 120 15.22 -14.93 18.05
CA GLU A 120 15.56 -15.18 19.46
C GLU A 120 15.10 -16.56 19.97
N GLU A 121 14.16 -17.22 19.29
CA GLU A 121 13.78 -18.63 19.52
C GLU A 121 14.54 -19.55 18.55
N ALA A 122 15.86 -19.46 18.52
CA ALA A 122 16.64 -20.63 18.12
C ALA A 122 16.27 -21.73 19.13
N PRO A 123 15.84 -22.92 18.69
CA PRO A 123 15.48 -23.98 19.62
C PRO A 123 16.71 -24.28 20.47
N GLU A 124 16.62 -24.07 21.79
CA GLU A 124 17.40 -24.85 22.72
C GLU A 124 17.11 -26.30 22.35
N ALA A 125 18.10 -26.94 21.73
CA ALA A 125 17.99 -28.31 21.27
C ALA A 125 17.56 -29.17 22.46
N GLU A 126 16.28 -29.57 22.47
CA GLU A 126 15.78 -30.59 23.39
C GLU A 126 16.55 -31.89 23.11
N ALA A 127 17.51 -32.14 23.99
CA ALA A 127 18.07 -33.39 24.48
C ALA A 127 18.29 -34.56 23.50
N GLN A 128 19.54 -35.03 23.43
CA GLN A 128 19.80 -36.47 23.50
C GLN A 128 20.35 -36.76 24.90
N PRO A 129 19.75 -37.66 25.70
CA PRO A 129 20.44 -38.18 26.86
C PRO A 129 21.70 -38.89 26.35
N VAL A 130 22.86 -38.46 26.83
CA VAL A 130 24.12 -39.15 26.56
C VAL A 130 24.01 -40.52 27.23
N GLN A 131 23.66 -41.56 26.47
CA GLN A 131 23.81 -42.93 26.93
C GLN A 131 25.29 -43.16 27.24
N ASP A 132 25.56 -43.30 28.53
CA ASP A 132 26.88 -43.50 29.10
C ASP A 132 27.54 -44.71 28.42
N LYS A 133 28.74 -44.50 27.87
CA LYS A 133 29.48 -45.55 27.13
C LYS A 133 29.73 -46.79 27.99
N HIS A 134 29.67 -46.66 29.32
CA HIS A 134 29.80 -47.78 30.25
C HIS A 134 28.68 -48.82 30.11
N GLU A 135 27.47 -48.42 29.70
CA GLU A 135 26.33 -49.34 29.60
C GLU A 135 26.45 -50.25 28.35
N ARG A 136 27.00 -49.72 27.25
CA ARG A 136 27.26 -50.47 26.02
C ARG A 136 28.31 -51.58 26.17
N VAL A 137 29.24 -51.44 27.12
CA VAL A 137 30.28 -52.46 27.36
C VAL A 137 29.73 -53.65 28.16
N MET A 138 28.64 -53.45 28.91
CA MET A 138 28.03 -54.51 29.72
C MET A 138 27.01 -55.37 28.94
N GLU A 139 26.58 -54.93 27.75
CA GLU A 139 25.68 -55.68 26.88
C GLU A 139 26.42 -56.52 25.82
N MET A 140 27.74 -56.34 25.66
CA MET A 140 28.52 -57.16 24.74
C MET A 140 28.79 -58.54 25.36
N THR A 141 28.40 -59.61 24.65
CA THR A 141 28.75 -60.97 25.02
C THR A 141 30.25 -61.23 24.83
N ILE A 142 30.84 -62.07 25.68
CA ILE A 142 32.31 -62.33 25.79
C ILE A 142 32.99 -62.75 24.46
N GLU A 143 32.22 -63.12 23.45
CA GLU A 143 32.73 -63.51 22.13
C GLU A 143 33.18 -62.33 21.24
N GLU A 144 32.88 -61.08 21.62
CA GLU A 144 33.27 -59.87 20.86
C GLU A 144 34.30 -58.96 21.58
N LEU A 145 34.96 -59.47 22.62
CA LEU A 145 36.05 -58.80 23.35
C LEU A 145 37.46 -59.16 22.82
#